data_AF-A0A9P6ME45-F1
#
_entry.id   AF-A0A9P6ME45-F1
#
_cell.length_a   1.000
_cell.length_b   1.000
_cell.length_c   1.000
_cell.angle_alpha   90.00
_cell.angle_beta   90.00
_cell.angle_gamma   90.00
#
_symmetry.space_group_name_H-M   'P 1'
#
loop_
_entity.id
_entity.type
_entity.pdbx_description
1 polymer ?
#
loop_
_entity_poly.entity_id
_entity_poly.type
_entity_poly.pdbx_seq_one_letter_code
_entity_poly.pdbx_strand_id
1 'polypeptide(L)'
;IVLSRLSVEDSIVIGVGHVDETDLSSNALPVQIDLSGEPNTLQLLERVEHAVAVAAARLSVKVDGNTIPAEKTDIAPYQAAFYSHNGLSQSPADYVSVECDLEVHLLQDKENAAVSIYYATALFNKETVERYAGYLKAVLANMVANGGHSVTTFDIMSPVEKTLLLETWNKTATEFPADHCIHQLFEQRVEKAPNNVAVIHGEHVLTYLELNCRANGLARQFVEADPKAPVERQAFIAKDSAAVLLVTDVKTEIPSLLNLPVLRIDADNLPSLEINVGSLRPSTSAQDTAYIMYTSGSTGLPKGVMVSHCGIARLVINNGFTDIGPDDSVAFSTNPSFDPSTFDVWAALVNGARMVIIDNDTYLDAHRLAEALSHYQ
;
A
#
# COMPACT_ATOMS: atom_id res chain seq x y z
N ILE A 1 -19.54 16.05 8.98
CA ILE A 1 -19.10 14.71 9.44
C ILE A 1 -18.74 13.82 8.25
N VAL A 2 -19.68 13.42 7.39
CA VAL A 2 -19.42 12.50 6.26
C VAL A 2 -18.24 12.96 5.39
N LEU A 3 -18.24 14.20 4.90
CA LEU A 3 -17.17 14.73 4.05
C LEU A 3 -15.80 14.72 4.75
N SER A 4 -15.75 15.17 6.00
CA SER A 4 -14.53 15.12 6.83
C SER A 4 -13.98 13.69 6.98
N ARG A 5 -14.85 12.67 7.13
CA ARG A 5 -14.43 11.27 7.20
C ARG A 5 -13.95 10.71 5.86
N LEU A 6 -14.54 11.15 4.75
CA LEU A 6 -14.13 10.74 3.41
C LEU A 6 -12.80 11.38 2.98
N SER A 7 -12.56 12.63 3.38
CA SER A 7 -11.32 13.35 3.07
C SER A 7 -10.21 13.12 4.09
N VAL A 8 -10.53 12.58 5.28
CA VAL A 8 -9.62 12.46 6.43
C VAL A 8 -9.12 13.84 6.90
N GLU A 9 -9.99 14.84 6.82
CA GLU A 9 -9.71 16.22 7.21
C GLU A 9 -10.63 16.64 8.36
N ASP A 10 -10.08 17.30 9.38
CA ASP A 10 -10.87 17.85 10.49
C ASP A 10 -11.55 19.17 10.12
N SER A 11 -11.03 19.88 9.11
CA SER A 11 -11.61 21.14 8.63
C SER A 11 -12.06 20.99 7.18
N ILE A 12 -13.33 21.31 6.92
CA ILE A 12 -13.93 21.23 5.57
C ILE A 12 -14.57 22.57 5.20
N VAL A 13 -14.57 22.91 3.91
CA VAL A 13 -15.31 24.05 3.37
C VAL A 13 -16.45 23.51 2.51
N ILE A 14 -17.68 23.92 2.81
CA ILE A 14 -18.86 23.55 2.02
C ILE A 14 -19.65 24.80 1.63
N GLY A 15 -20.32 24.76 0.49
CA GLY A 15 -21.36 25.72 0.14
C GLY A 15 -22.59 25.49 1.00
N VAL A 16 -23.16 26.53 1.60
CA VAL A 16 -24.44 26.47 2.33
C VAL A 16 -25.40 27.47 1.73
N GLY A 17 -26.51 26.98 1.18
CA GLY A 17 -27.54 27.80 0.54
C GLY A 17 -28.94 27.56 1.10
N HIS A 18 -29.79 28.58 0.97
CA HIS A 18 -31.23 28.47 1.18
C HIS A 18 -31.92 28.81 -0.15
N VAL A 19 -32.82 27.96 -0.61
CA VAL A 19 -33.53 28.16 -1.88
C VAL A 19 -34.98 28.51 -1.57
N ASP A 20 -35.37 29.74 -1.92
CA ASP A 20 -36.75 30.22 -1.88
C ASP A 20 -37.36 30.17 -3.30
N GLU A 21 -38.70 30.07 -3.40
CA GLU A 21 -39.47 29.80 -4.64
C GLU A 21 -39.18 30.73 -5.84
N THR A 22 -38.49 31.87 -5.65
CA THR A 22 -38.32 32.92 -6.67
C THR A 22 -36.91 33.12 -7.20
N ASP A 23 -35.88 32.46 -6.64
CA ASP A 23 -34.49 32.64 -7.09
C ASP A 23 -33.80 31.29 -7.28
N LEU A 24 -33.64 30.89 -8.54
CA LEU A 24 -32.91 29.68 -8.95
C LEU A 24 -31.40 29.92 -9.03
N SER A 25 -30.90 31.12 -8.70
CA SER A 25 -29.47 31.37 -8.59
C SER A 25 -28.96 30.92 -7.20
N SER A 26 -28.28 29.78 -7.22
CA SER A 26 -27.53 29.10 -6.17
C SER A 26 -26.46 29.96 -5.46
N ASN A 27 -26.86 31.00 -4.73
CA ASN A 27 -25.95 31.73 -3.87
C ASN A 27 -25.65 30.91 -2.59
N ALA A 28 -24.86 29.84 -2.73
CA ALA A 28 -24.33 29.08 -1.61
C ALA A 28 -23.08 29.76 -1.03
N LEU A 29 -23.09 29.96 0.28
CA LEU A 29 -22.03 30.65 1.01
C LEU A 29 -20.92 29.65 1.36
N PRO A 30 -19.64 29.96 1.11
CA PRO A 30 -18.56 29.12 1.60
C PRO A 30 -18.49 29.18 3.12
N VAL A 31 -18.72 28.05 3.77
CA VAL A 31 -18.67 27.89 5.23
C VAL A 31 -17.58 26.89 5.58
N GLN A 32 -16.58 27.33 6.34
CA GLN A 32 -15.59 26.46 6.94
C GLN A 32 -16.14 25.86 8.24
N ILE A 33 -16.16 24.54 8.32
CA ILE A 33 -16.62 23.77 9.48
C ILE A 33 -15.43 23.02 10.06
N ASP A 34 -15.21 23.18 11.36
CA ASP A 34 -14.12 22.55 12.10
C ASP A 34 -14.64 21.48 13.07
N LEU A 35 -14.20 20.24 12.84
CA LEU A 35 -14.50 19.06 13.63
C LEU A 35 -13.38 18.70 14.63
N SER A 36 -12.34 19.52 14.74
CA SER A 36 -11.22 19.28 15.67
C SER A 36 -11.66 19.27 17.14
N GLY A 37 -10.92 18.52 17.97
CA GLY A 37 -11.14 18.47 19.42
C GLY A 37 -12.35 17.64 19.85
N GLU A 38 -12.74 16.64 19.05
CA GLU A 38 -13.75 15.62 19.39
C GLU A 38 -15.10 16.17 19.88
N PRO A 39 -15.74 17.10 19.14
CA PRO A 39 -16.98 17.71 19.58
C PRO A 39 -18.11 16.67 19.65
N ASN A 40 -18.98 16.79 20.65
CA ASN A 40 -20.26 16.08 20.64
C ASN A 40 -21.26 16.73 19.67
N THR A 41 -22.46 16.15 19.54
CA THR A 41 -23.45 16.62 18.56
C THR A 41 -23.85 18.08 18.79
N LEU A 42 -24.14 18.46 20.04
CA LEU A 42 -24.55 19.82 20.37
C LEU A 42 -23.44 20.83 20.07
N GLN A 43 -22.21 20.53 20.50
CA GLN A 43 -21.04 21.38 20.25
C GLN A 43 -20.78 21.56 18.75
N LEU A 44 -20.93 20.50 17.95
CA LEU A 44 -20.77 20.62 16.51
C LEU A 44 -21.88 21.50 15.90
N LEU A 45 -23.13 21.34 16.32
CA LEU A 45 -24.24 22.17 15.84
C LEU A 45 -24.02 23.66 16.19
N GLU A 46 -23.60 23.96 17.42
CA GLU A 46 -23.24 25.33 17.83
C GLU A 46 -22.12 25.92 16.98
N ARG A 47 -21.08 25.12 16.65
CA ARG A 47 -19.99 25.53 15.76
C ARG A 47 -20.48 25.81 14.34
N VAL A 48 -21.33 24.94 13.80
CA VAL A 48 -21.90 25.11 12.45
C VAL A 48 -22.78 26.35 12.40
N GLU A 49 -23.66 26.56 13.39
CA GLU A 49 -24.51 27.74 13.49
C GLU A 49 -23.68 29.03 13.53
N HIS A 50 -22.66 29.06 14.39
CA HIS A 50 -21.73 30.19 14.47
C HIS A 50 -20.99 30.44 13.14
N ALA A 51 -20.48 29.38 12.49
CA ALA A 51 -19.76 29.49 11.22
C ALA A 51 -20.65 30.04 10.10
N VAL A 52 -21.91 29.58 10.01
CA VAL A 52 -22.90 30.08 9.04
C VAL A 52 -23.22 31.54 9.32
N ALA A 53 -23.44 31.93 10.59
CA ALA A 53 -23.71 33.32 10.96
C ALA A 53 -22.55 34.27 10.61
N VAL A 54 -21.31 33.85 10.87
CA VAL A 54 -20.10 34.62 10.51
C VAL A 54 -19.98 34.76 8.99
N ALA A 55 -20.22 33.69 8.22
CA ALA A 55 -20.19 33.74 6.77
C ALA A 55 -21.24 34.70 6.20
N ALA A 56 -22.49 34.61 6.68
CA ALA A 56 -23.59 35.50 6.28
C ALA A 56 -23.32 36.98 6.60
N ALA A 57 -22.71 37.27 7.75
CA ALA A 57 -22.35 38.63 8.15
C ALA A 57 -21.30 39.26 7.22
N ARG A 58 -20.33 38.48 6.72
CA ARG A 58 -19.29 38.96 5.78
C ARG A 58 -19.87 39.39 4.43
N LEU A 59 -20.95 38.76 3.99
CA LEU A 59 -21.62 39.08 2.72
C LEU A 59 -22.59 40.26 2.85
N SER A 60 -22.98 40.60 4.08
CA SER A 60 -23.89 41.70 4.39
C SER A 60 -23.16 43.00 4.74
N VAL A 61 -21.83 43.09 4.52
CA VAL A 61 -21.03 44.26 4.86
C VAL A 61 -21.42 45.44 3.97
N LYS A 62 -22.06 46.44 4.59
CA LYS A 62 -22.31 47.75 3.98
C LYS A 62 -21.04 48.60 4.11
N VAL A 63 -20.47 49.01 2.99
CA VAL A 63 -19.46 50.08 2.93
C VAL A 63 -20.14 51.29 2.30
N ASP A 64 -20.20 52.41 3.02
CA ASP A 64 -20.80 53.67 2.55
C ASP A 64 -22.23 53.56 1.98
N GLY A 65 -23.07 52.73 2.62
CA GLY A 65 -24.48 52.56 2.23
C GLY A 65 -24.72 51.69 0.99
N ASN A 66 -23.66 51.23 0.33
CA ASN A 66 -23.73 50.28 -0.77
C ASN A 66 -23.29 48.88 -0.32
N THR A 67 -24.04 47.86 -0.74
CA THR A 67 -23.65 46.46 -0.62
C THR A 67 -22.61 46.17 -1.71
N ILE A 68 -21.39 45.78 -1.35
CA ILE A 68 -20.37 45.34 -2.31
C ILE A 68 -20.59 43.84 -2.56
N PRO A 69 -20.93 43.40 -3.78
CA PRO A 69 -21.02 41.97 -4.08
C PRO A 69 -19.62 41.34 -3.98
N ALA A 70 -19.52 40.13 -3.41
CA ALA A 70 -18.32 39.32 -3.55
C ALA A 70 -18.04 39.11 -5.05
N GLU A 71 -16.77 39.21 -5.47
CA GLU A 71 -16.39 38.87 -6.84
C GLU A 71 -16.87 37.45 -7.16
N LYS A 72 -17.74 37.32 -8.18
CA LYS A 72 -18.10 36.01 -8.75
C LYS A 72 -16.83 35.45 -9.40
N THR A 73 -16.17 34.51 -8.74
CA THR A 73 -15.18 33.66 -9.39
C THR A 73 -15.93 32.56 -10.14
N ASP A 74 -15.53 32.27 -11.39
CA ASP A 74 -16.12 31.19 -12.21
C ASP A 74 -15.92 29.78 -11.61
N ILE A 75 -15.19 29.67 -10.50
CA ILE A 75 -14.93 28.44 -9.76
C ILE A 75 -15.50 28.62 -8.36
N ALA A 76 -16.43 27.73 -7.97
CA ALA A 76 -16.93 27.65 -6.61
C ALA A 76 -15.75 27.32 -5.66
N PRO A 77 -15.57 28.05 -4.54
CA PRO A 77 -14.49 27.79 -3.58
C PRO A 77 -14.71 26.54 -2.72
N TYR A 78 -15.62 25.66 -3.13
CA TYR A 78 -16.01 24.41 -2.49
C TYR A 78 -16.40 23.38 -3.55
N GLN A 79 -16.14 22.11 -3.26
CA GLN A 79 -16.51 20.98 -4.14
C GLN A 79 -17.87 20.37 -3.76
N ALA A 80 -18.39 20.68 -2.57
CA ALA A 80 -19.69 20.19 -2.11
C ALA A 80 -20.56 21.32 -1.56
N ALA A 81 -21.86 21.26 -1.84
CA ALA A 81 -22.85 22.23 -1.35
C ALA A 81 -24.05 21.56 -0.68
N PHE A 82 -24.63 22.26 0.29
CA PHE A 82 -25.83 21.88 1.01
C PHE A 82 -26.91 22.93 0.86
N TYR A 83 -28.07 22.53 0.37
CA TYR A 83 -29.22 23.40 0.13
C TYR A 83 -30.42 22.97 0.98
N SER A 84 -31.04 23.93 1.65
CA SER A 84 -32.31 23.73 2.35
C SER A 84 -33.47 24.36 1.59
N HIS A 85 -34.59 23.65 1.50
CA HIS A 85 -35.80 24.03 0.75
C HIS A 85 -37.02 24.07 1.68
N ASN A 86 -37.89 25.07 1.51
CA ASN A 86 -39.15 25.18 2.23
C ASN A 86 -40.29 24.50 1.45
N GLY A 87 -40.82 23.38 1.96
CA GLY A 87 -41.97 22.68 1.39
C GLY A 87 -41.62 21.60 0.36
N LEU A 88 -42.40 20.50 0.36
CA LEU A 88 -42.17 19.30 -0.49
C LEU A 88 -42.70 19.45 -1.94
N SER A 89 -43.08 20.65 -2.39
CA SER A 89 -43.85 20.82 -3.63
C SER A 89 -43.01 20.86 -4.91
N GLN A 90 -41.70 21.09 -4.83
CA GLN A 90 -40.83 21.03 -6.01
C GLN A 90 -40.27 19.62 -6.14
N SER A 91 -40.59 18.97 -7.25
CA SER A 91 -39.96 17.72 -7.61
C SER A 91 -38.47 17.98 -7.90
N PRO A 92 -37.54 17.26 -7.26
CA PRO A 92 -36.11 17.34 -7.56
C PRO A 92 -35.77 17.02 -9.04
N ALA A 93 -36.74 16.51 -9.82
CA ALA A 93 -36.56 16.11 -11.22
C ALA A 93 -36.24 17.24 -12.21
N ASP A 94 -36.28 18.51 -11.80
CA ASP A 94 -36.07 19.67 -12.70
C ASP A 94 -34.61 20.19 -12.71
N TYR A 95 -33.70 19.63 -11.91
CA TYR A 95 -32.28 20.01 -11.90
C TYR A 95 -31.50 19.28 -13.01
N VAL A 96 -31.16 20.00 -14.08
CA VAL A 96 -30.48 19.47 -15.28
C VAL A 96 -28.95 19.44 -15.12
N SER A 97 -28.38 20.22 -14.20
CA SER A 97 -26.93 20.33 -13.99
C SER A 97 -26.60 20.66 -12.54
N VAL A 98 -25.53 20.06 -12.03
CA VAL A 98 -24.88 20.47 -10.78
C VAL A 98 -23.86 21.56 -11.05
N GLU A 99 -23.66 22.45 -10.09
CA GLU A 99 -22.69 23.55 -10.15
C GLU A 99 -21.38 23.23 -9.43
N CYS A 100 -21.40 22.23 -8.54
CA CYS A 100 -20.21 21.66 -7.92
C CYS A 100 -20.22 20.12 -8.00
N ASP A 101 -19.17 19.49 -7.48
CA ASP A 101 -18.97 18.04 -7.62
C ASP A 101 -20.10 17.23 -6.96
N LEU A 102 -20.62 17.71 -5.82
CA LEU A 102 -21.65 17.04 -5.02
C LEU A 102 -22.61 18.05 -4.34
N GLU A 103 -23.91 17.92 -4.59
CA GLU A 103 -24.93 18.78 -4.00
C GLU A 103 -25.93 17.96 -3.19
N VAL A 104 -26.19 18.40 -1.94
CA VAL A 104 -27.14 17.75 -1.04
C VAL A 104 -28.31 18.70 -0.79
N HIS A 105 -29.50 18.28 -1.18
CA HIS A 105 -30.73 19.08 -1.06
C HIS A 105 -31.62 18.46 0.00
N LEU A 106 -31.86 19.20 1.07
CA LEU A 106 -32.81 18.87 2.12
C LEU A 106 -34.15 19.55 1.83
N LEU A 107 -35.18 18.74 1.55
CA LEU A 107 -36.56 19.19 1.48
C LEU A 107 -37.26 18.74 2.77
N GLN A 108 -37.91 19.66 3.46
CA GLN A 108 -38.60 19.35 4.71
C GLN A 108 -39.96 20.02 4.81
N ASP A 109 -40.90 19.35 5.46
CA ASP A 109 -42.14 19.93 5.97
C ASP A 109 -42.21 19.77 7.50
N LYS A 110 -43.41 19.91 8.10
CA LYS A 110 -43.58 19.81 9.55
C LYS A 110 -43.38 18.39 10.10
N GLU A 111 -43.51 17.35 9.28
CA GLU A 111 -43.53 15.95 9.71
C GLU A 111 -42.46 15.09 9.02
N ASN A 112 -42.00 15.47 7.84
CA ASN A 112 -41.14 14.67 6.97
C ASN A 112 -39.93 15.47 6.46
N ALA A 113 -38.82 14.76 6.26
CA ALA A 113 -37.63 15.25 5.60
C ALA A 113 -37.21 14.29 4.50
N ALA A 114 -36.89 14.83 3.32
CA ALA A 114 -36.35 14.12 2.18
C ALA A 114 -35.00 14.72 1.81
N VAL A 115 -34.03 13.86 1.49
CA VAL A 115 -32.70 14.27 1.05
C VAL A 115 -32.48 13.76 -0.36
N SER A 116 -32.18 14.68 -1.28
CA SER A 116 -31.74 14.37 -2.64
C SER A 116 -30.25 14.69 -2.76
N ILE A 117 -29.49 13.83 -3.44
CA ILE A 117 -28.06 14.04 -3.69
C ILE A 117 -27.84 14.07 -5.20
N TYR A 118 -27.35 15.19 -5.70
CA TYR A 118 -26.91 15.35 -7.09
C TYR A 118 -25.38 15.35 -7.15
N TYR A 119 -24.84 14.88 -8.25
CA TYR A 119 -23.40 14.69 -8.38
C TYR A 119 -22.95 14.78 -9.83
N ALA A 120 -21.70 15.21 -10.02
CA ALA A 120 -21.06 15.19 -11.33
C ALA A 120 -20.76 13.75 -11.75
N THR A 121 -21.42 13.26 -12.80
CA THR A 121 -21.24 11.87 -13.29
C THR A 121 -19.86 11.61 -13.89
N ALA A 122 -19.09 12.67 -14.18
CA ALA A 122 -17.68 12.57 -14.53
C ALA A 122 -16.79 12.16 -13.35
N LEU A 123 -17.26 12.37 -12.11
CA LEU A 123 -16.50 12.12 -10.88
C LEU A 123 -17.07 10.97 -10.05
N PHE A 124 -18.39 10.76 -10.06
CA PHE A 124 -19.04 9.76 -9.24
C PHE A 124 -19.96 8.84 -10.06
N ASN A 125 -19.99 7.57 -9.66
CA ASN A 125 -21.02 6.63 -10.07
C ASN A 125 -22.13 6.52 -9.00
N LYS A 126 -23.25 5.91 -9.40
CA LYS A 126 -24.43 5.77 -8.56
C LYS A 126 -24.14 5.00 -7.27
N GLU A 127 -23.41 3.90 -7.35
CA GLU A 127 -23.10 3.03 -6.22
C GLU A 127 -22.29 3.75 -5.14
N THR A 128 -21.40 4.66 -5.54
CA THR A 128 -20.62 5.49 -4.62
C THR A 128 -21.51 6.48 -3.87
N VAL A 129 -22.43 7.14 -4.58
CA VAL A 129 -23.33 8.14 -3.99
C VAL A 129 -24.39 7.49 -3.10
N GLU A 130 -24.90 6.31 -3.48
CA GLU A 130 -25.80 5.52 -2.62
C GLU A 130 -25.13 5.14 -1.29
N ARG A 131 -23.84 4.79 -1.35
CA ARG A 131 -23.04 4.53 -0.15
C ARG A 131 -22.84 5.78 0.70
N TYR A 132 -22.57 6.94 0.09
CA TYR A 132 -22.50 8.23 0.81
C TYR A 132 -23.85 8.61 1.45
N ALA A 133 -24.96 8.35 0.78
CA ALA A 133 -26.30 8.51 1.35
C ALA A 133 -26.49 7.59 2.58
N GLY A 134 -25.98 6.34 2.51
CA GLY A 134 -25.92 5.43 3.65
C GLY A 134 -25.12 6.01 4.82
N TYR A 135 -23.96 6.60 4.55
CA TYR A 135 -23.13 7.25 5.58
C TYR A 135 -23.84 8.42 6.23
N LEU A 136 -24.52 9.26 5.44
CA LEU A 136 -25.30 10.37 5.97
C LEU A 136 -26.41 9.87 6.90
N LYS A 137 -27.16 8.84 6.50
CA LYS A 137 -28.19 8.22 7.35
C LYS A 137 -27.61 7.67 8.65
N ALA A 138 -26.47 6.99 8.59
CA ALA A 138 -25.81 6.44 9.76
C ALA A 138 -25.33 7.54 10.73
N VAL A 139 -24.75 8.63 10.21
CA VAL A 139 -24.37 9.80 11.01
C VAL A 139 -25.60 10.39 11.70
N LEU A 140 -26.68 10.65 10.97
CA LEU A 140 -27.90 11.24 11.53
C LEU A 140 -28.50 10.36 12.63
N ALA A 141 -28.56 9.04 12.41
CA ALA A 141 -29.03 8.08 13.41
C ALA A 141 -28.15 8.11 14.68
N ASN A 142 -26.83 8.19 14.52
CA ASN A 142 -25.90 8.30 15.66
C ASN A 142 -26.03 9.65 16.40
N MET A 143 -26.20 10.77 15.69
CA MET A 143 -26.42 12.07 16.34
C MET A 143 -27.64 12.05 17.25
N VAL A 144 -28.71 11.36 16.83
CA VAL A 144 -29.94 11.21 17.63
C VAL A 144 -29.74 10.25 18.80
N ALA A 145 -29.15 9.08 18.57
CA ALA A 145 -29.03 8.04 19.60
C ALA A 145 -27.91 8.33 20.62
N ASN A 146 -26.84 8.97 20.18
CA ASN A 146 -25.56 9.07 20.89
C ASN A 146 -25.08 10.53 21.01
N GLY A 147 -25.98 11.51 21.06
CA GLY A 147 -25.65 12.94 20.94
C GLY A 147 -24.62 13.50 21.93
N GLY A 148 -24.44 12.85 23.10
CA GLY A 148 -23.42 13.21 24.10
C GLY A 148 -22.01 12.67 23.82
N HIS A 149 -21.86 11.72 22.89
CA HIS A 149 -20.57 11.19 22.47
C HIS A 149 -19.95 12.05 21.36
N SER A 150 -18.63 11.94 21.19
CA SER A 150 -17.93 12.61 20.09
C SER A 150 -18.47 12.14 18.74
N VAL A 151 -18.73 13.09 17.84
CA VAL A 151 -19.15 12.81 16.46
C VAL A 151 -18.06 12.16 15.61
N THR A 152 -16.79 12.23 16.03
CA THR A 152 -15.64 11.62 15.33
C THR A 152 -15.59 10.10 15.47
N THR A 153 -16.28 9.54 16.48
CA THR A 153 -16.32 8.11 16.77
C THR A 153 -17.55 7.41 16.19
N PHE A 154 -18.45 8.16 15.56
CA PHE A 154 -19.65 7.60 14.96
C PHE A 154 -19.30 6.60 13.85
N ASP A 155 -19.91 5.44 13.94
CA ASP A 155 -19.81 4.43 12.90
C ASP A 155 -20.70 4.82 11.73
N ILE A 156 -20.07 5.10 10.59
CA ILE A 156 -20.77 5.51 9.37
C ILE A 156 -20.92 4.36 8.37
N MET A 157 -20.12 3.29 8.49
CA MET A 157 -20.12 2.19 7.53
C MET A 157 -21.25 1.22 7.80
N SER A 158 -21.90 0.75 6.74
CA SER A 158 -22.90 -0.31 6.86
C SER A 158 -22.26 -1.62 7.33
N PRO A 159 -23.01 -2.51 8.02
CA PRO A 159 -22.52 -3.84 8.36
C PRO A 159 -22.04 -4.62 7.15
N VAL A 160 -22.73 -4.48 6.00
CA VAL A 160 -22.37 -5.16 4.74
C VAL A 160 -21.00 -4.68 4.24
N GLU A 161 -20.76 -3.38 4.25
CA GLU A 161 -19.47 -2.82 3.85
C GLU A 161 -18.35 -3.24 4.80
N LYS A 162 -18.59 -3.24 6.12
CA LYS A 162 -17.61 -3.72 7.10
C LYS A 162 -17.25 -5.19 6.87
N THR A 163 -18.24 -6.05 6.65
CA THR A 163 -18.00 -7.46 6.32
C THR A 163 -17.25 -7.61 5.01
N LEU A 164 -17.49 -6.76 4.01
CA LEU A 164 -16.72 -6.78 2.76
C LEU A 164 -15.24 -6.43 3.02
N LEU A 165 -14.98 -5.27 3.66
CA LEU A 165 -13.64 -4.72 3.85
C LEU A 165 -12.81 -5.48 4.88
N LEU A 166 -13.40 -5.84 6.01
CA LEU A 166 -12.68 -6.38 7.16
C LEU A 166 -12.62 -7.91 7.15
N GLU A 167 -13.60 -8.57 6.52
CA GLU A 167 -13.65 -10.04 6.48
C GLU A 167 -13.46 -10.57 5.07
N THR A 168 -14.28 -10.16 4.11
CA THR A 168 -14.34 -10.80 2.79
C THR A 168 -13.04 -10.61 2.01
N TRP A 169 -12.50 -9.39 1.97
CA TRP A 169 -11.20 -9.12 1.33
C TRP A 169 -10.00 -9.63 2.13
N ASN A 170 -10.14 -9.83 3.45
CA ASN A 170 -9.08 -10.35 4.32
C ASN A 170 -9.13 -11.88 4.50
N LYS A 171 -10.06 -12.60 3.85
CA LYS A 171 -10.11 -14.07 3.81
C LYS A 171 -9.03 -14.62 2.87
N THR A 172 -7.76 -14.38 3.21
CA THR A 172 -6.57 -14.73 2.42
C THR A 172 -5.75 -15.87 3.06
N ALA A 173 -6.32 -16.54 4.07
CA ALA A 173 -5.69 -17.67 4.74
C ALA A 173 -5.54 -18.85 3.77
N THR A 174 -4.32 -19.38 3.69
CA THR A 174 -3.93 -20.52 2.85
C THR A 174 -2.89 -21.34 3.61
N GLU A 175 -2.87 -22.65 3.42
CA GLU A 175 -1.91 -23.52 4.07
C GLU A 175 -0.54 -23.38 3.41
N PHE A 176 0.52 -23.31 4.21
CA PHE A 176 1.91 -23.29 3.76
C PHE A 176 2.82 -23.84 4.89
N PRO A 177 4.03 -24.32 4.60
CA PRO A 177 4.92 -24.92 5.60
C PRO A 177 5.58 -23.82 6.48
N ALA A 178 4.83 -23.30 7.45
CA ALA A 178 5.24 -22.19 8.30
C ALA A 178 6.30 -22.54 9.36
N ASP A 179 6.53 -23.82 9.60
CA ASP A 179 7.45 -24.38 10.59
C ASP A 179 8.84 -24.72 10.03
N HIS A 180 9.04 -24.57 8.71
CA HIS A 180 10.30 -24.87 8.06
C HIS A 180 11.06 -23.60 7.66
N CYS A 181 12.37 -23.60 7.85
CA CYS A 181 13.23 -22.60 7.27
C CYS A 181 13.26 -22.76 5.74
N ILE A 182 13.43 -21.66 5.00
CA ILE A 182 13.37 -21.70 3.53
C ILE A 182 14.43 -22.65 2.91
N HIS A 183 15.60 -22.76 3.53
CA HIS A 183 16.66 -23.68 3.09
C HIS A 183 16.28 -25.15 3.29
N GLN A 184 15.50 -25.48 4.33
CA GLN A 184 15.00 -26.84 4.56
C GLN A 184 13.97 -27.22 3.48
N LEU A 185 13.13 -26.27 3.06
CA LEU A 185 12.18 -26.49 1.96
C LEU A 185 12.88 -26.72 0.63
N PHE A 186 13.97 -25.99 0.37
CA PHE A 186 14.84 -26.25 -0.78
C PHE A 186 15.49 -27.65 -0.70
N GLU A 187 16.03 -28.04 0.46
CA GLU A 187 16.64 -29.37 0.64
C GLU A 187 15.64 -30.51 0.44
N GLN A 188 14.40 -30.36 0.87
CA GLN A 188 13.33 -31.31 0.57
C GLN A 188 13.10 -31.46 -0.94
N ARG A 189 13.34 -30.42 -1.75
CA ARG A 189 13.31 -30.53 -3.22
C ARG A 189 14.55 -31.25 -3.75
N VAL A 190 15.72 -30.98 -3.19
CA VAL A 190 16.97 -31.68 -3.54
C VAL A 190 16.84 -33.18 -3.31
N GLU A 191 16.24 -33.61 -2.20
CA GLU A 191 16.00 -35.03 -1.91
C GLU A 191 15.07 -35.70 -2.92
N LYS A 192 14.04 -34.97 -3.38
CA LYS A 192 13.03 -35.48 -4.31
C LYS A 192 13.53 -35.54 -5.76
N ALA A 193 14.31 -34.56 -6.19
CA ALA A 193 14.71 -34.39 -7.58
C ALA A 193 16.16 -33.88 -7.71
N PRO A 194 17.17 -34.64 -7.22
CA PRO A 194 18.54 -34.16 -7.11
C PRO A 194 19.18 -33.81 -8.45
N ASN A 195 18.80 -34.50 -9.52
CA ASN A 195 19.38 -34.35 -10.86
C ASN A 195 18.62 -33.36 -11.75
N ASN A 196 17.51 -32.78 -11.27
CA ASN A 196 16.81 -31.75 -12.03
C ASN A 196 17.64 -30.47 -12.07
N VAL A 197 17.52 -29.71 -13.16
CA VAL A 197 18.17 -28.41 -13.31
C VAL A 197 17.56 -27.42 -12.32
N ALA A 198 18.39 -26.80 -11.49
CA ALA A 198 18.00 -25.78 -10.53
C ALA A 198 18.36 -24.37 -11.02
N VAL A 199 19.55 -24.20 -11.61
CA VAL A 199 20.06 -22.89 -12.04
C VAL A 199 20.67 -22.97 -13.42
N ILE A 200 20.38 -21.98 -14.25
CA ILE A 200 21.00 -21.76 -15.56
C ILE A 200 21.58 -20.35 -15.60
N HIS A 201 22.84 -20.22 -16.03
CA HIS A 201 23.49 -18.94 -16.30
C HIS A 201 24.42 -19.07 -17.52
N GLY A 202 23.92 -18.68 -18.68
CA GLY A 202 24.59 -18.97 -19.95
C GLY A 202 24.81 -20.48 -20.12
N GLU A 203 26.04 -20.89 -20.40
CA GLU A 203 26.42 -22.31 -20.55
C GLU A 203 26.53 -23.07 -19.21
N HIS A 204 26.50 -22.38 -18.07
CA HIS A 204 26.60 -23.01 -16.76
C HIS A 204 25.24 -23.49 -16.29
N VAL A 205 25.13 -24.79 -16.04
CA VAL A 205 23.93 -25.45 -15.55
C VAL A 205 24.27 -26.16 -14.24
N LEU A 206 23.49 -25.91 -13.20
CA LEU A 206 23.60 -26.62 -11.92
C LEU A 206 22.32 -27.38 -11.64
N THR A 207 22.48 -28.64 -11.27
CA THR A 207 21.40 -29.44 -10.70
C THR A 207 21.08 -29.00 -9.27
N TYR A 208 19.91 -29.41 -8.77
CA TYR A 208 19.52 -29.20 -7.37
C TYR A 208 20.58 -29.71 -6.39
N LEU A 209 21.13 -30.91 -6.62
CA LEU A 209 22.16 -31.49 -5.76
C LEU A 209 23.46 -30.66 -5.80
N GLU A 210 23.93 -30.30 -6.99
CA GLU A 210 25.15 -29.50 -7.14
C GLU A 210 25.02 -28.12 -6.49
N LEU A 211 23.86 -27.46 -6.68
CA LEU A 211 23.57 -26.18 -6.04
C LEU A 211 23.59 -26.32 -4.52
N ASN A 212 22.93 -27.35 -3.97
CA ASN A 212 22.87 -27.57 -2.54
C ASN A 212 24.24 -27.88 -1.93
N CYS A 213 25.07 -28.67 -2.60
CA CYS A 213 26.44 -28.94 -2.19
C CYS A 213 27.27 -27.65 -2.14
N ARG A 214 27.20 -26.81 -3.18
CA ARG A 214 27.90 -25.52 -3.23
C ARG A 214 27.39 -24.56 -2.15
N ALA A 215 26.07 -24.44 -2.00
CA ALA A 215 25.44 -23.58 -1.00
C ALA A 215 25.83 -23.99 0.42
N ASN A 216 25.76 -25.28 0.77
CA ASN A 216 26.17 -25.76 2.09
C ASN A 216 27.67 -25.61 2.37
N GLY A 217 28.52 -25.65 1.34
CA GLY A 217 29.94 -25.32 1.47
C GLY A 217 30.18 -23.86 1.87
N LEU A 218 29.25 -22.98 1.51
CA LEU A 218 29.32 -21.54 1.70
C LEU A 218 28.46 -21.00 2.86
N ALA A 219 27.39 -21.71 3.26
CA ALA A 219 26.31 -21.27 4.16
C ALA A 219 26.72 -20.91 5.60
N ARG A 220 28.02 -20.85 5.90
CA ARG A 220 28.52 -20.46 7.23
C ARG A 220 28.71 -18.94 7.37
N GLN A 221 28.41 -18.11 6.36
CA GLN A 221 29.15 -16.84 6.20
C GLN A 221 28.43 -15.59 5.60
N PHE A 222 27.10 -15.48 5.48
CA PHE A 222 26.51 -14.42 4.63
C PHE A 222 25.66 -13.31 5.28
N VAL A 223 25.84 -12.10 4.73
CA VAL A 223 24.91 -10.95 4.69
C VAL A 223 25.02 -10.33 3.29
N GLU A 224 23.90 -9.98 2.65
CA GLU A 224 23.86 -9.42 1.28
C GLU A 224 24.06 -7.89 1.27
N ALA A 225 24.85 -7.37 0.31
CA ALA A 225 25.07 -5.94 0.12
C ALA A 225 25.34 -5.60 -1.36
N ASP A 226 24.85 -4.44 -1.83
CA ASP A 226 25.06 -3.99 -3.20
C ASP A 226 26.47 -3.41 -3.38
N PRO A 227 27.34 -4.03 -4.21
CA PRO A 227 28.70 -3.54 -4.43
C PRO A 227 28.75 -2.18 -5.17
N LYS A 228 27.69 -1.78 -5.87
CA LYS A 228 27.59 -0.49 -6.57
C LYS A 228 27.08 0.64 -5.69
N ALA A 229 26.64 0.36 -4.45
CA ALA A 229 26.19 1.41 -3.53
C ALA A 229 27.36 2.34 -3.12
N PRO A 230 27.11 3.61 -2.74
CA PRO A 230 28.15 4.49 -2.20
C PRO A 230 28.89 3.85 -1.01
N VAL A 231 30.20 4.06 -0.91
CA VAL A 231 31.07 3.44 0.09
C VAL A 231 30.61 3.72 1.53
N GLU A 232 30.16 4.94 1.80
CA GLU A 232 29.64 5.35 3.11
C GLU A 232 28.37 4.56 3.46
N ARG A 233 27.53 4.27 2.47
CA ARG A 233 26.32 3.45 2.65
C ARG A 233 26.68 2.00 2.94
N GLN A 234 27.65 1.43 2.21
CA GLN A 234 28.13 0.07 2.46
C GLN A 234 28.70 -0.06 3.88
N ALA A 235 29.53 0.89 4.31
CA ALA A 235 30.12 0.90 5.66
C ALA A 235 29.07 1.08 6.77
N PHE A 236 28.06 1.93 6.54
CA PHE A 236 26.93 2.06 7.46
C PHE A 236 26.18 0.73 7.62
N ILE A 237 25.81 0.09 6.52
CA ILE A 237 25.09 -1.20 6.51
C ILE A 237 25.88 -2.26 7.28
N ALA A 238 27.17 -2.43 6.97
CA ALA A 238 28.02 -3.43 7.61
C ALA A 238 28.10 -3.23 9.14
N LYS A 239 28.19 -1.97 9.59
CA LYS A 239 28.23 -1.64 11.02
C LYS A 239 26.88 -1.84 11.70
N ASP A 240 25.81 -1.35 11.09
CA ASP A 240 24.44 -1.38 11.64
C ASP A 240 23.89 -2.81 11.73
N SER A 241 24.20 -3.65 10.73
CA SER A 241 23.84 -5.07 10.73
C SER A 241 24.69 -5.92 11.68
N ALA A 242 25.69 -5.33 12.36
CA ALA A 242 26.71 -6.03 13.13
C ALA A 242 27.41 -7.15 12.33
N ALA A 243 27.68 -6.91 11.03
CA ALA A 243 28.36 -7.88 10.19
C ALA A 243 29.76 -8.22 10.75
N VAL A 244 30.10 -9.51 10.74
CA VAL A 244 31.38 -10.02 11.27
C VAL A 244 32.35 -10.47 10.16
N LEU A 245 31.86 -10.63 8.94
CA LEU A 245 32.59 -11.10 7.77
C LEU A 245 31.96 -10.51 6.51
N LEU A 246 32.79 -10.02 5.60
CA LEU A 246 32.38 -9.64 4.25
C LEU A 246 32.71 -10.80 3.30
N VAL A 247 31.75 -11.17 2.46
CA VAL A 247 31.97 -12.18 1.42
C VAL A 247 31.77 -11.54 0.06
N THR A 248 32.71 -11.76 -0.85
CA THR A 248 32.67 -11.19 -2.21
C THR A 248 33.42 -12.06 -3.19
N ASP A 249 33.31 -11.79 -4.49
CA ASP A 249 34.07 -12.53 -5.50
C ASP A 249 35.56 -12.12 -5.53
N VAL A 250 36.37 -12.88 -6.27
CA VAL A 250 37.80 -12.62 -6.41
C VAL A 250 38.14 -11.30 -7.14
N LYS A 251 37.20 -10.72 -7.90
CA LYS A 251 37.41 -9.53 -8.75
C LYS A 251 36.97 -8.24 -8.08
N THR A 252 36.06 -8.30 -7.12
CA THR A 252 35.44 -7.13 -6.50
C THR A 252 36.43 -6.41 -5.59
N GLU A 253 36.66 -5.13 -5.88
CA GLU A 253 37.45 -4.27 -5.01
C GLU A 253 36.64 -3.93 -3.76
N ILE A 254 37.30 -3.95 -2.60
CA ILE A 254 36.63 -3.73 -1.31
C ILE A 254 37.09 -2.38 -0.78
N PRO A 255 36.14 -1.46 -0.53
CA PRO A 255 36.47 -0.19 0.10
C PRO A 255 37.15 -0.38 1.45
N SER A 256 38.26 0.32 1.67
CA SER A 256 39.03 0.26 2.91
C SER A 256 38.22 0.62 4.17
N LEU A 257 37.12 1.37 4.00
CA LEU A 257 36.23 1.81 5.08
C LEU A 257 35.47 0.67 5.77
N LEU A 258 35.28 -0.48 5.11
CA LEU A 258 34.48 -1.59 5.67
C LEU A 258 35.17 -2.28 6.85
N ASN A 259 36.50 -2.29 6.93
CA ASN A 259 37.31 -2.86 8.03
C ASN A 259 36.81 -4.22 8.59
N LEU A 260 36.27 -5.08 7.73
CA LEU A 260 35.82 -6.43 8.07
C LEU A 260 36.81 -7.46 7.52
N PRO A 261 36.94 -8.64 8.16
CA PRO A 261 37.52 -9.80 7.52
C PRO A 261 36.81 -10.07 6.19
N VAL A 262 37.58 -10.45 5.17
CA VAL A 262 37.06 -10.70 3.82
C VAL A 262 37.28 -12.15 3.46
N LEU A 263 36.22 -12.85 3.08
CA LEU A 263 36.31 -14.08 2.31
C LEU A 263 36.06 -13.79 0.84
N ARG A 264 37.06 -14.10 -0.01
CA ARG A 264 36.90 -14.07 -1.45
C ARG A 264 36.50 -15.45 -1.96
N ILE A 265 35.36 -15.53 -2.63
CA ILE A 265 34.87 -16.74 -3.28
C ILE A 265 35.30 -16.72 -4.74
N ASP A 266 36.02 -17.76 -5.14
CA ASP A 266 36.19 -18.10 -6.55
C ASP A 266 35.08 -19.08 -6.95
N ALA A 267 34.11 -18.61 -7.72
CA ALA A 267 32.98 -19.43 -8.15
C ALA A 267 33.40 -20.62 -9.02
N ASP A 268 34.55 -20.50 -9.70
CA ASP A 268 35.10 -21.52 -10.60
C ASP A 268 35.98 -22.53 -9.86
N ASN A 269 36.44 -22.21 -8.65
CA ASN A 269 37.36 -23.02 -7.86
C ASN A 269 36.95 -23.11 -6.38
N LEU A 270 35.67 -23.35 -6.14
CA LEU A 270 35.17 -23.73 -4.82
C LEU A 270 35.79 -25.09 -4.44
N PRO A 271 36.54 -25.19 -3.32
CA PRO A 271 37.07 -26.47 -2.90
C PRO A 271 35.92 -27.47 -2.74
N SER A 272 36.06 -28.65 -3.33
CA SER A 272 35.18 -29.79 -3.09
C SER A 272 35.33 -30.22 -1.64
N LEU A 273 34.64 -29.52 -0.75
CA LEU A 273 34.50 -29.95 0.63
C LEU A 273 33.69 -31.24 0.58
N GLU A 274 34.26 -32.36 1.04
CA GLU A 274 33.46 -33.51 1.44
C GLU A 274 32.61 -33.06 2.63
N ILE A 275 31.42 -32.53 2.36
CA ILE A 275 30.54 -32.02 3.41
C ILE A 275 29.78 -33.20 4.00
N ASN A 276 30.17 -33.58 5.21
CA ASN A 276 29.34 -34.43 6.05
C ASN A 276 28.07 -33.63 6.40
N VAL A 277 26.96 -33.93 5.72
CA VAL A 277 25.68 -33.20 5.75
C VAL A 277 25.09 -33.06 7.17
N GLY A 278 25.61 -33.83 8.15
CA GLY A 278 24.96 -34.03 9.45
C GLY A 278 25.42 -33.24 10.68
N SER A 279 26.55 -32.52 10.71
CA SER A 279 27.18 -32.30 12.04
C SER A 279 27.16 -30.92 12.71
N LEU A 280 26.82 -29.80 12.06
CA LEU A 280 26.84 -28.48 12.72
C LEU A 280 25.85 -27.50 12.08
N ARG A 281 24.54 -27.77 12.18
CA ARG A 281 23.52 -26.76 11.88
C ARG A 281 23.11 -26.08 13.18
N PRO A 282 23.20 -24.74 13.29
CA PRO A 282 22.54 -24.03 14.37
C PRO A 282 21.05 -24.39 14.34
N SER A 283 20.44 -24.55 15.52
CA SER A 283 18.99 -24.68 15.64
C SER A 283 18.36 -23.35 15.20
N THR A 284 17.97 -23.25 13.93
CA THR A 284 17.26 -22.09 13.38
C THR A 284 15.77 -22.41 13.28
N SER A 285 14.95 -21.46 13.70
CA SER A 285 13.50 -21.50 13.60
C SER A 285 13.04 -20.81 12.32
N ALA A 286 11.91 -21.24 11.76
CA ALA A 286 11.29 -20.57 10.61
C ALA A 286 10.91 -19.10 10.92
N GLN A 287 10.78 -18.74 12.19
CA GLN A 287 10.52 -17.36 12.64
C GLN A 287 11.78 -16.50 12.72
N ASP A 288 12.98 -17.09 12.67
CA ASP A 288 14.22 -16.34 12.71
C ASP A 288 14.42 -15.54 11.42
N THR A 289 15.16 -14.44 11.53
CA THR A 289 15.51 -13.58 10.40
C THR A 289 16.32 -14.37 9.36
N ALA A 290 15.77 -14.45 8.15
CA ALA A 290 16.41 -15.06 6.99
C ALA A 290 17.35 -14.06 6.28
N TYR A 291 16.93 -12.80 6.16
CA TYR A 291 17.75 -11.73 5.59
C TYR A 291 17.42 -10.36 6.20
N ILE A 292 18.32 -9.40 5.97
CA ILE A 292 18.13 -7.98 6.26
C ILE A 292 18.34 -7.19 4.97
N MET A 293 17.35 -6.43 4.51
CA MET A 293 17.46 -5.54 3.35
C MET A 293 17.28 -4.07 3.74
N TYR A 294 18.14 -3.19 3.24
CA TYR A 294 18.14 -1.78 3.61
C TYR A 294 17.38 -0.89 2.61
N THR A 295 16.41 -0.14 3.12
CA THR A 295 15.64 0.86 2.36
C THR A 295 16.16 2.28 2.62
N SER A 296 15.89 3.25 1.74
CA SER A 296 16.43 4.62 1.82
C SER A 296 16.00 5.41 3.06
N GLY A 297 14.85 5.09 3.66
CA GLY A 297 14.32 5.74 4.86
C GLY A 297 13.91 7.21 4.64
N SER A 298 12.72 7.60 5.12
CA SER A 298 12.25 8.99 5.05
C SER A 298 13.11 10.00 5.84
N THR A 299 13.97 9.49 6.73
CA THR A 299 14.89 10.27 7.57
C THR A 299 16.28 10.48 6.96
N GLY A 300 16.52 9.98 5.73
CA GLY A 300 17.82 10.03 5.05
C GLY A 300 18.86 9.02 5.55
N LEU A 301 18.56 8.30 6.64
CA LEU A 301 19.34 7.16 7.13
C LEU A 301 18.68 5.86 6.68
N PRO A 302 19.44 4.92 6.08
CA PRO A 302 18.88 3.64 5.68
C PRO A 302 18.32 2.85 6.86
N LYS A 303 17.22 2.12 6.63
CA LYS A 303 16.60 1.25 7.64
C LYS A 303 16.62 -0.21 7.18
N GLY A 304 17.16 -1.09 8.02
CA GLY A 304 17.18 -2.53 7.79
C GLY A 304 15.82 -3.16 8.06
N VAL A 305 15.25 -3.81 7.04
CA VAL A 305 14.03 -4.61 7.14
C VAL A 305 14.44 -6.06 7.36
N MET A 306 14.08 -6.62 8.52
CA MET A 306 14.31 -8.02 8.84
C MET A 306 13.14 -8.85 8.33
N VAL A 307 13.43 -9.87 7.52
CA VAL A 307 12.41 -10.79 6.98
C VAL A 307 12.70 -12.19 7.46
N SER A 308 11.68 -12.88 7.99
CA SER A 308 11.81 -14.24 8.50
C SER A 308 11.72 -15.29 7.39
N HIS A 309 12.22 -16.50 7.67
CA HIS A 309 12.10 -17.62 6.72
C HIS A 309 10.64 -17.96 6.39
N CYS A 310 9.74 -17.96 7.38
CA CYS A 310 8.32 -18.25 7.18
C CYS A 310 7.64 -17.16 6.33
N GLY A 311 8.10 -15.91 6.40
CA GLY A 311 7.63 -14.81 5.56
C GLY A 311 7.93 -15.06 4.08
N ILE A 312 9.15 -15.52 3.78
CA ILE A 312 9.55 -15.93 2.43
C ILE A 312 8.70 -17.12 1.96
N ALA A 313 8.56 -18.17 2.80
CA ALA A 313 7.76 -19.34 2.45
C ALA A 313 6.30 -18.98 2.13
N ARG A 314 5.69 -18.08 2.92
CA ARG A 314 4.31 -17.59 2.67
C ARG A 314 4.19 -16.83 1.35
N LEU A 315 5.23 -16.10 0.96
CA LEU A 315 5.25 -15.34 -0.31
C LEU A 315 5.28 -16.27 -1.52
N VAL A 316 6.03 -17.38 -1.46
CA VAL A 316 6.36 -18.18 -2.65
C VAL A 316 5.65 -19.54 -2.74
N ILE A 317 4.96 -19.97 -1.67
CA ILE A 317 4.19 -21.22 -1.62
C ILE A 317 2.70 -20.91 -1.45
N ASN A 318 1.86 -21.53 -2.28
CA ASN A 318 0.39 -21.36 -2.25
C ASN A 318 -0.04 -19.89 -2.19
N ASN A 319 0.66 -19.04 -2.95
CA ASN A 319 0.60 -17.59 -2.82
C ASN A 319 -0.74 -16.99 -3.31
N GLY A 320 -1.47 -17.72 -4.16
CA GLY A 320 -2.79 -17.36 -4.67
C GLY A 320 -2.81 -16.41 -5.87
N PHE A 321 -1.65 -16.00 -6.37
CA PHE A 321 -1.54 -15.09 -7.52
C PHE A 321 -0.73 -15.65 -8.69
N THR A 322 0.09 -16.69 -8.49
CA THR A 322 0.79 -17.38 -9.57
C THR A 322 1.08 -18.84 -9.21
N ASP A 323 0.88 -19.73 -10.18
CA ASP A 323 1.20 -21.15 -10.08
C ASP A 323 2.60 -21.38 -10.65
N ILE A 324 3.50 -21.95 -9.85
CA ILE A 324 4.86 -22.30 -10.26
C ILE A 324 5.08 -23.78 -9.93
N GLY A 325 5.48 -24.55 -10.93
CA GLY A 325 5.72 -25.97 -10.86
C GLY A 325 7.08 -26.38 -11.43
N PRO A 326 7.39 -27.70 -11.43
CA PRO A 326 8.71 -28.20 -11.80
C PRO A 326 9.13 -27.97 -13.26
N ASP A 327 8.16 -27.74 -14.14
CA ASP A 327 8.40 -27.53 -15.57
C ASP A 327 8.61 -26.04 -15.92
N ASP A 328 8.42 -25.14 -14.95
CA ASP A 328 8.53 -23.70 -15.16
C ASP A 328 9.97 -23.20 -15.10
N SER A 329 10.17 -22.01 -15.66
CA SER A 329 11.40 -21.22 -15.53
C SER A 329 11.09 -19.87 -14.90
N VAL A 330 11.84 -19.50 -13.86
CA VAL A 330 11.76 -18.18 -13.24
C VAL A 330 13.02 -17.40 -13.58
N ALA A 331 12.85 -16.22 -14.18
CA ALA A 331 13.97 -15.32 -14.46
C ALA A 331 14.44 -14.66 -13.17
N PHE A 332 15.72 -14.80 -12.85
CA PHE A 332 16.40 -13.99 -11.85
C PHE A 332 17.08 -12.82 -12.53
N SER A 333 16.39 -11.68 -12.53
CA SER A 333 16.85 -10.44 -13.17
C SER A 333 16.87 -9.26 -12.21
N THR A 334 16.29 -9.41 -11.01
CA THR A 334 16.24 -8.34 -10.02
C THR A 334 17.60 -8.17 -9.34
N ASN A 335 17.97 -6.93 -9.00
CA ASN A 335 19.13 -6.67 -8.14
C ASN A 335 18.99 -7.47 -6.82
N PRO A 336 19.96 -8.32 -6.45
CA PRO A 336 19.89 -9.16 -5.24
C PRO A 336 19.63 -8.35 -3.96
N SER A 337 20.09 -7.09 -3.90
CA SER A 337 19.89 -6.20 -2.74
C SER A 337 18.50 -5.54 -2.68
N PHE A 338 17.55 -5.99 -3.49
CA PHE A 338 16.17 -5.51 -3.53
C PHE A 338 15.20 -6.67 -3.33
N ASP A 339 14.10 -6.45 -2.60
CA ASP A 339 13.24 -7.54 -2.10
C ASP A 339 12.55 -8.42 -3.16
N PRO A 340 12.24 -7.98 -4.40
CA PRO A 340 11.70 -8.88 -5.40
C PRO A 340 12.68 -10.00 -5.81
N SER A 341 13.99 -9.83 -5.58
CA SER A 341 14.99 -10.88 -5.77
C SER A 341 14.65 -12.16 -4.98
N THR A 342 14.00 -12.00 -3.82
CA THR A 342 13.54 -13.10 -2.98
C THR A 342 12.52 -13.96 -3.71
N PHE A 343 11.61 -13.33 -4.46
CA PHE A 343 10.62 -14.06 -5.25
C PHE A 343 11.29 -14.82 -6.39
N ASP A 344 12.13 -14.15 -7.18
CA ASP A 344 12.85 -14.75 -8.32
C ASP A 344 13.59 -16.03 -7.93
N VAL A 345 14.30 -16.00 -6.79
CA VAL A 345 15.08 -17.13 -6.28
C VAL A 345 14.19 -18.21 -5.69
N TRP A 346 13.40 -17.86 -4.66
CA TRP A 346 12.75 -18.90 -3.86
C TRP A 346 11.50 -19.45 -4.52
N ALA A 347 10.81 -18.67 -5.36
CA ALA A 347 9.64 -19.15 -6.08
C ALA A 347 10.00 -20.26 -7.07
N ALA A 348 11.18 -20.20 -7.71
CA ALA A 348 11.68 -21.34 -8.47
C ALA A 348 12.10 -22.49 -7.57
N LEU A 349 13.08 -22.24 -6.71
CA LEU A 349 13.84 -23.30 -6.06
C LEU A 349 13.00 -24.16 -5.12
N VAL A 350 12.05 -23.59 -4.38
CA VAL A 350 11.21 -24.37 -3.44
C VAL A 350 9.98 -25.02 -4.10
N ASN A 351 9.65 -24.63 -5.33
CA ASN A 351 8.56 -25.24 -6.10
C ASN A 351 9.04 -26.30 -7.09
N GLY A 352 10.36 -26.43 -7.29
CA GLY A 352 10.96 -27.44 -8.17
C GLY A 352 11.30 -26.93 -9.57
N ALA A 353 11.02 -25.66 -9.85
CA ALA A 353 11.27 -25.00 -11.12
C ALA A 353 12.76 -24.67 -11.28
N ARG A 354 13.17 -24.30 -12.51
CA ARG A 354 14.53 -23.81 -12.76
C ARG A 354 14.61 -22.29 -12.66
N MET A 355 15.64 -21.78 -11.99
CA MET A 355 15.98 -20.36 -11.97
C MET A 355 16.94 -20.04 -13.11
N VAL A 356 16.65 -19.00 -13.90
CA VAL A 356 17.48 -18.56 -15.03
C VAL A 356 18.05 -17.20 -14.71
N ILE A 357 19.37 -17.10 -14.55
CA ILE A 357 20.04 -15.83 -14.26
C ILE A 357 20.13 -15.01 -15.55
N ILE A 358 19.48 -13.84 -15.52
CA ILE A 358 19.53 -12.86 -16.61
C ILE A 358 20.45 -11.73 -16.16
N ASP A 359 21.53 -11.52 -16.89
CA ASP A 359 22.46 -10.44 -16.58
C ASP A 359 21.80 -9.06 -16.75
N ASN A 360 22.30 -8.08 -16.02
CA ASN A 360 21.71 -6.75 -15.97
C ASN A 360 21.71 -6.02 -17.33
N ASP A 361 22.69 -6.30 -18.21
CA ASP A 361 22.75 -5.66 -19.52
C ASP A 361 21.69 -6.26 -20.47
N THR A 362 21.45 -7.57 -20.37
CA THR A 362 20.34 -8.25 -21.04
C THR A 362 18.99 -7.78 -20.51
N TYR A 363 18.83 -7.64 -19.20
CA TYR A 363 17.57 -7.20 -18.58
C TYR A 363 17.17 -5.77 -18.99
N LEU A 364 18.15 -4.86 -19.13
CA LEU A 364 17.90 -3.47 -19.50
C LEU A 364 17.70 -3.26 -21.02
N ASP A 365 17.95 -4.27 -21.85
CA ASP A 365 17.74 -4.23 -23.30
C ASP A 365 16.50 -5.05 -23.69
N ALA A 366 15.45 -4.38 -24.17
CA ALA A 366 14.17 -5.02 -24.48
C ALA A 366 14.27 -6.14 -25.53
N HIS A 367 15.16 -6.01 -26.51
CA HIS A 367 15.33 -7.03 -27.55
C HIS A 367 16.07 -8.25 -26.99
N ARG A 368 17.18 -8.02 -26.28
CA ARG A 368 17.95 -9.12 -25.66
C ARG A 368 17.13 -9.85 -24.61
N LEU A 369 16.33 -9.12 -23.82
CA LEU A 369 15.42 -9.72 -22.86
C LEU A 369 14.37 -10.60 -23.55
N ALA A 370 13.74 -10.13 -24.63
CA ALA A 370 12.76 -10.92 -25.37
C ALA A 370 13.38 -12.21 -25.97
N GLU A 371 14.59 -12.12 -26.50
CA GLU A 371 15.35 -13.27 -26.99
C GLU A 371 15.66 -14.27 -25.87
N ALA A 372 16.14 -13.79 -24.72
CA ALA A 372 16.43 -14.63 -23.56
C ALA A 372 15.16 -15.34 -23.05
N LEU A 373 14.05 -14.61 -22.89
CA LEU A 373 12.78 -15.20 -22.45
C LEU A 373 12.27 -16.27 -23.42
N SER A 374 12.44 -16.07 -24.72
CA SER A 374 12.04 -17.07 -25.74
C SER A 374 12.95 -18.30 -25.74
N HIS A 375 14.23 -18.14 -25.40
CA HIS A 375 15.20 -19.23 -25.37
C HIS A 375 14.97 -20.20 -24.20
N TYR A 376 14.53 -19.68 -23.05
CA TYR A 376 14.36 -20.45 -21.81
C TYR A 376 12.92 -20.89 -21.51
N GLN A 377 11.99 -20.70 -22.45
CA GLN A 377 10.60 -21.20 -22.35
C GLN A 377 10.51 -22.72 -22.18
#